data_AF-A0A920NR52-F1
#
_entry.id   AF-A0A920NR52-F1
#
_cell.length_a   1.000
_cell.length_b   1.000
_cell.length_c   1.000
_cell.angle_alpha   90.00
_cell.angle_beta   90.00
_cell.angle_gamma   90.00
#
_symmetry.space_group_name_H-M   'P 1'
#
loop_
_entity.id
_entity.type
_entity.pdbx_description
1 polymer ?
#
loop_
_entity_poly.entity_id
_entity_poly.type
_entity_poly.pdbx_seq_one_letter_code
_entity_poly.pdbx_strand_id
1 'polypeptide(L)'
;MPVPENLFSTTVLPDFTVNTKDARRMLPKRVPLKSAVEQAGHLPGFYHGTHKNDFDLLGRSMVDLFAEPVRAKLIPGYHIVRQTAMDTGASAVESPGRASLICLM
;
A
#
# COMPACT_ATOMS: atom_id res chain seq x y z
N MET A 1 -11.98 -14.75 3.21
CA MET A 1 -10.54 -14.65 3.56
C MET A 1 -10.47 -14.43 5.05
N PRO A 2 -9.73 -15.24 5.82
CA PRO A 2 -9.56 -15.00 7.24
C PRO A 2 -8.75 -13.73 7.47
N VAL A 3 -8.98 -13.05 8.59
CA VAL A 3 -8.10 -11.97 9.06
C VAL A 3 -7.19 -12.58 10.12
N PRO A 4 -5.86 -12.55 9.94
CA PRO A 4 -4.92 -13.06 10.93
C PRO A 4 -5.17 -12.44 12.31
N GLU A 5 -5.09 -13.27 13.35
CA GLU A 5 -5.04 -12.76 14.72
C GLU A 5 -3.77 -11.91 14.89
N ASN A 6 -3.89 -10.80 15.64
CA ASN A 6 -2.82 -9.81 15.83
C ASN A 6 -2.42 -9.00 14.58
N LEU A 7 -3.26 -8.96 13.54
CA LEU A 7 -3.11 -7.96 12.49
C LEU A 7 -3.70 -6.61 12.95
N PHE A 8 -2.86 -5.58 13.03
CA PHE A 8 -3.26 -4.23 13.39
C PHE A 8 -3.12 -3.28 12.20
N SER A 9 -4.02 -2.29 12.12
CA SER A 9 -3.98 -1.24 11.11
C SER A 9 -3.93 0.12 11.80
N THR A 10 -2.85 0.86 11.58
CA THR A 10 -2.69 2.23 12.05
C THR A 10 -2.88 3.18 10.87
N THR A 11 -3.74 4.19 11.04
CA THR A 11 -3.99 5.19 10.00
C THR A 11 -3.52 6.57 10.45
N VAL A 12 -2.74 7.23 9.60
CA VAL A 12 -2.36 8.64 9.77
C VAL A 12 -3.13 9.47 8.76
N LEU A 13 -3.87 10.47 9.25
CA LEU A 13 -4.60 11.44 8.45
C LEU A 13 -3.89 12.80 8.56
N PRO A 14 -3.21 13.28 7.50
CA PRO A 14 -2.58 14.58 7.54
C PRO A 14 -3.61 15.72 7.42
N ASP A 15 -3.22 16.92 7.85
CA ASP A 15 -4.05 18.13 7.77
C ASP A 15 -4.03 18.77 6.37
N PHE A 16 -4.23 17.94 5.35
CA PHE A 16 -4.52 18.35 3.98
C PHE A 16 -5.26 17.22 3.27
N THR A 17 -5.94 17.54 2.17
CA THR A 17 -6.67 16.54 1.38
C THR A 17 -6.23 16.59 -0.07
N VAL A 18 -6.01 15.40 -0.64
CA VAL A 18 -5.86 15.24 -2.09
C VAL A 18 -7.22 14.97 -2.71
N ASN A 19 -7.54 15.70 -3.78
CA ASN A 19 -8.77 15.45 -4.54
C ASN A 19 -8.70 14.06 -5.20
N THR A 20 -9.61 13.17 -4.83
CA THR A 20 -9.63 11.78 -5.31
C THR A 20 -9.92 11.65 -6.81
N LYS A 21 -10.68 12.59 -7.39
CA LYS A 21 -10.96 12.64 -8.83
C LYS A 21 -9.69 12.99 -9.59
N ASP A 22 -8.93 13.98 -9.13
CA ASP A 22 -7.69 14.40 -9.77
C ASP A 22 -6.59 13.34 -9.60
N ALA A 23 -6.47 12.74 -8.42
CA ALA A 23 -5.57 11.62 -8.16
C ALA A 23 -5.85 10.43 -9.09
N ARG A 24 -7.13 10.10 -9.35
CA ARG A 24 -7.51 9.06 -10.31
C ARG A 24 -7.19 9.44 -11.77
N ARG A 25 -7.35 10.72 -12.13
CA ARG A 25 -7.06 11.21 -13.50
C ARG A 25 -5.57 11.14 -13.85
N MET A 26 -4.68 11.24 -12.87
CA MET A 26 -3.23 11.15 -13.07
C MET A 26 -2.72 9.72 -13.28
N LEU A 27 -3.54 8.70 -13.03
CA LEU A 27 -3.13 7.31 -13.22
C LEU A 27 -2.86 7.02 -14.71
N PRO A 28 -1.82 6.24 -15.02
CA PRO A 28 -1.51 5.90 -16.38
C PRO A 28 -2.63 5.03 -16.98
N LYS A 29 -2.98 5.28 -18.24
CA LYS A 29 -3.97 4.47 -18.97
C LYS A 29 -3.44 3.10 -19.39
N ARG A 30 -2.12 2.91 -19.35
CA ARG A 30 -1.42 1.69 -19.75
C ARG A 30 -0.28 1.44 -18.79
N VAL A 31 -0.07 0.18 -18.45
CA VAL A 31 1.05 -0.28 -17.62
C VAL A 31 1.88 -1.31 -18.40
N PRO A 32 3.19 -1.43 -18.14
CA PRO A 32 3.99 -2.49 -18.73
C PRO A 32 3.44 -3.88 -18.35
N LEU A 33 3.47 -4.84 -19.28
CA LEU A 33 3.02 -6.21 -19.01
C LEU A 33 3.77 -6.83 -17.83
N LYS A 34 5.08 -6.59 -17.71
CA LYS A 34 5.90 -7.05 -16.59
C LYS A 34 5.32 -6.60 -15.24
N SER A 35 5.04 -5.31 -15.08
CA SER A 35 4.43 -4.76 -13.87
C SER A 35 3.03 -5.31 -13.63
N ALA A 36 2.28 -5.57 -14.70
CA ALA A 36 0.94 -6.17 -14.58
C ALA A 36 0.98 -7.61 -14.05
N VAL A 37 1.91 -8.42 -14.56
CA VAL A 37 2.14 -9.79 -14.08
C VAL A 37 2.62 -9.79 -12.63
N GLU A 38 3.53 -8.88 -12.28
CA GLU A 38 4.05 -8.73 -10.92
C GLU A 38 2.95 -8.32 -9.93
N GLN A 39 2.17 -7.28 -10.25
CA GLN A 39 1.03 -6.85 -9.43
C GLN A 39 -0.02 -7.96 -9.29
N ALA A 40 -0.29 -8.71 -10.37
CA ALA A 40 -1.21 -9.83 -10.32
C ALA A 40 -0.70 -10.98 -9.43
N GLY A 41 0.61 -11.14 -9.29
CA GLY A 41 1.25 -12.12 -8.39
C GLY A 41 1.17 -11.74 -6.91
N HIS A 42 1.12 -10.45 -6.58
CA HIS A 42 0.95 -9.98 -5.21
C HIS A 42 -0.40 -10.39 -4.59
N LEU A 43 -1.49 -10.35 -5.37
CA LEU A 43 -2.84 -10.69 -4.88
C LEU A 43 -2.95 -12.12 -4.29
N PRO A 44 -2.55 -13.20 -5.00
CA PRO A 44 -2.58 -14.54 -4.44
C PRO A 44 -1.56 -14.71 -3.30
N GLY A 45 -0.43 -13.99 -3.32
CA GLY A 45 0.53 -13.96 -2.22
C GLY A 45 -0.09 -13.40 -0.94
N PHE A 46 -0.79 -12.27 -1.04
CA PHE A 46 -1.53 -11.65 0.07
C PHE A 46 -2.61 -12.59 0.59
N TYR A 47 -3.43 -13.15 -0.32
CA TYR A 47 -4.45 -14.12 0.05
C TYR A 47 -3.87 -15.33 0.78
N HIS A 48 -2.77 -15.90 0.28
CA HIS A 48 -2.10 -17.03 0.92
C HIS A 48 -1.53 -16.65 2.30
N GLY A 49 -0.92 -15.47 2.41
CA GLY A 49 -0.38 -14.95 3.67
C GLY A 49 -1.45 -14.85 4.76
N THR A 50 -2.66 -14.39 4.40
CA THR A 50 -3.77 -14.32 5.38
C THR A 50 -4.20 -15.69 5.90
N HIS A 51 -4.20 -16.72 5.07
CA HIS A 51 -4.56 -18.09 5.47
C HIS A 51 -3.48 -18.78 6.30
N LYS A 52 -2.23 -18.31 6.19
CA LYS A 52 -1.08 -18.87 6.90
C LYS A 52 -0.63 -18.06 8.11
N ASN A 53 -1.27 -16.91 8.36
CA ASN A 53 -0.78 -15.92 9.33
C ASN A 53 0.70 -15.56 9.07
N ASP A 54 1.11 -15.53 7.81
CA ASP A 54 2.48 -15.22 7.38
C ASP A 54 2.59 -13.73 7.10
N PHE A 55 2.96 -12.97 8.13
CA PHE A 55 3.07 -11.50 8.08
C PHE A 55 4.18 -11.04 7.13
N ASP A 56 5.26 -11.80 6.97
CA ASP A 56 6.34 -11.50 6.03
C ASP A 56 5.86 -11.64 4.58
N LEU A 57 5.04 -12.65 4.28
CA LEU A 57 4.41 -12.80 2.97
C LEU A 57 3.35 -11.72 2.72
N LEU A 58 2.57 -11.37 3.75
CA LEU A 58 1.60 -10.26 3.66
C LEU A 58 2.31 -8.95 3.32
N GLY A 59 3.35 -8.60 4.07
CA GLY A 59 4.14 -7.39 3.86
C GLY A 59 4.75 -7.31 2.46
N ARG A 60 5.37 -8.41 1.99
CA ARG A 60 5.92 -8.49 0.63
C ARG A 60 4.87 -8.45 -0.48
N SER A 61 3.64 -8.82 -0.17
CA SER A 61 2.52 -8.82 -1.13
C SER A 61 1.74 -7.51 -1.13
N MET A 62 1.92 -6.65 -0.12
CA MET A 62 1.31 -5.32 -0.07
C MET A 62 2.18 -4.30 -0.80
N VAL A 63 2.25 -4.45 -2.12
CA VAL A 63 2.98 -3.55 -3.00
C VAL A 63 2.07 -3.17 -4.16
N ASP A 64 1.83 -1.87 -4.32
CA ASP A 64 1.10 -1.29 -5.44
C ASP A 64 2.06 -0.71 -6.48
N LEU A 65 2.15 -1.37 -7.63
CA LEU A 65 2.98 -0.96 -8.76
C LEU A 65 2.25 0.01 -9.71
N PHE A 66 0.97 0.28 -9.49
CA PHE A 66 0.13 1.06 -10.40
C PHE A 66 -0.20 2.45 -9.85
N ALA A 67 -0.87 2.53 -8.70
CA ALA A 67 -1.39 3.82 -8.21
C ALA A 67 -0.45 4.51 -7.25
N GLU A 68 0.18 3.79 -6.33
CA GLU A 68 1.12 4.33 -5.34
C GLU A 68 2.27 5.15 -5.96
N PRO A 69 2.96 4.71 -7.04
CA PRO A 69 4.08 5.48 -7.62
C PRO A 69 3.65 6.86 -8.15
N VAL A 70 2.38 7.02 -8.50
CA VAL A 70 1.80 8.30 -8.92
C VAL A 70 1.28 9.08 -7.72
N ARG A 71 0.56 8.43 -6.81
CA ARG A 71 -0.12 9.07 -5.67
C ARG A 71 0.83 9.51 -4.57
N ALA A 72 1.93 8.79 -4.34
CA ALA A 72 2.97 9.15 -3.38
C ALA A 72 3.51 10.57 -3.62
N LYS A 73 3.60 10.99 -4.89
CA LYS A 73 4.05 12.34 -5.30
C LYS A 73 3.12 13.46 -4.84
N LEU A 74 1.86 13.13 -4.51
CA LEU A 74 0.85 14.09 -4.06
C LEU A 74 0.85 14.27 -2.54
N ILE A 75 1.63 13.45 -1.83
CA ILE A 75 1.67 13.42 -0.37
C ILE A 75 3.06 13.92 0.06
N PRO A 76 3.18 15.16 0.56
CA PRO A 76 4.44 15.68 1.07
C PRO A 76 5.01 14.76 2.14
N GLY A 77 6.29 14.42 2.01
CA GLY A 77 6.98 13.55 2.99
C GLY A 77 6.58 12.08 2.95
N TYR A 78 5.79 11.61 1.97
CA TYR A 78 5.33 10.20 1.88
C TYR A 78 6.45 9.18 2.11
N HIS A 79 7.56 9.31 1.39
CA HIS A 79 8.67 8.36 1.48
C HIS A 79 9.36 8.38 2.85
N ILE A 80 9.41 9.55 3.50
CA ILE A 80 9.98 9.68 4.85
C ILE A 80 9.08 8.94 5.83
N VAL A 81 7.77 9.23 5.82
CA VAL A 81 6.81 8.57 6.73
C VAL A 81 6.75 7.06 6.50
N ARG A 82 6.76 6.64 5.22
CA ARG A 82 6.81 5.22 4.85
C ARG A 82 8.06 4.55 5.43
N GLN A 83 9.24 5.16 5.22
CA GLN A 83 10.48 4.57 5.73
C GLN A 83 10.48 4.51 7.26
N THR A 84 10.08 5.59 7.94
CA THR A 84 9.97 5.60 9.40
C THR A 84 9.02 4.53 9.91
N ALA A 85 7.86 4.33 9.26
CA ALA A 85 6.93 3.29 9.64
C ALA A 85 7.55 1.88 9.49
N MET A 86 8.21 1.60 8.37
CA MET A 86 8.94 0.34 8.17
C MET A 86 10.04 0.14 9.23
N ASP A 87 10.81 1.19 9.55
CA ASP A 87 11.88 1.15 10.56
C ASP A 87 11.33 0.88 11.98
N THR A 88 10.06 1.26 12.24
CA THR A 88 9.38 1.00 13.51
C THR A 88 8.70 -0.38 13.60
N GLY A 89 8.85 -1.23 12.59
CA GLY A 89 8.30 -2.59 12.58
C GLY A 89 6.99 -2.78 11.81
N ALA A 90 6.63 -1.83 10.94
CA ALA A 90 5.53 -2.04 10.01
C ALA A 90 5.84 -3.20 9.04
N SER A 91 4.88 -4.12 8.88
CA SER A 91 4.93 -5.16 7.85
C SER A 91 4.72 -4.56 6.45
N ALA A 92 3.87 -3.54 6.33
CA ALA A 92 3.68 -2.79 5.09
C ALA A 92 2.98 -1.44 5.29
N VAL A 93 3.11 -0.55 4.30
CA VAL A 93 2.56 0.80 4.30
C VAL A 93 1.95 1.13 2.94
N GLU A 94 0.71 1.61 2.91
CA GLU A 94 -0.02 1.93 1.68
C GLU A 94 -0.78 3.25 1.77
N SER A 95 -1.16 3.84 0.62
CA SER A 95 -2.06 5.00 0.55
C SER A 95 -3.39 4.71 -0.18
N PRO A 96 -4.53 4.64 0.53
CA PRO A 96 -5.83 4.31 -0.07
C PRO A 96 -6.48 5.47 -0.85
N GLY A 97 -5.90 6.68 -0.83
CA GLY A 97 -6.22 7.73 -1.81
C GLY A 97 -6.67 9.10 -1.29
N ARG A 98 -6.99 9.26 0.02
CA ARG A 98 -7.29 10.58 0.62
C ARG A 98 -6.06 11.26 1.23
N ALA A 99 -4.87 10.94 0.73
CA ALA A 99 -3.59 11.26 1.37
C ALA A 99 -3.40 10.66 2.78
N SER A 100 -4.24 9.71 3.19
CA SER A 100 -4.00 8.90 4.37
C SER A 100 -2.92 7.83 4.10
N LEU A 101 -2.23 7.45 5.16
CA LEU A 101 -1.28 6.35 5.18
C LEU A 101 -1.83 5.26 6.09
N ILE A 102 -1.91 4.04 5.59
CA ILE A 102 -2.25 2.84 6.36
C ILE A 102 -0.95 2.06 6.58
N CYS A 103 -0.68 1.73 7.83
CA CYS A 103 0.41 0.89 8.26
C CYS A 103 -0.17 -0.41 8.82
N LEU A 104 0.30 -1.56 8.33
CA LEU A 104 0.00 -2.87 8.91
C LEU A 104 1.14 -3.28 9.85
N MET A 105 0.77 -3.60 11.10
CA MET A 105 1.63 -4.22 12.10
C MET A 105 1.13 -5.62 12.42
#